data_AF-M6GMK0-F1
#
_entry.id   AF-M6GMK0-F1
#
_cell.length_a   1.000
_cell.length_b   1.000
_cell.length_c   1.000
_cell.angle_alpha   90.00
_cell.angle_beta   90.00
_cell.angle_gamma   90.00
#
_symmetry.space_group_name_H-M   'P 1'
#
loop_
_entity.id
_entity.type
_entity.pdbx_description
1 polymer ?
#
loop_
_entity_poly.entity_id
_entity_poly.type
_entity_poly.pdbx_seq_one_letter_code
_entity_poly.pdbx_strand_id
1 'polypeptide(L)'
;MKNSGIGSDKFKIDTDGKLTRATLIVPQQIVPIEITTKLKEKILMEIEGLPPLPNTLTRIISLCNNPDSDLGIIASEIEKNPALSVDLLKLSNSAGFASRNKVNTIVQAVKVVGLKNVRNLLYVSGVRKIMDGRYAKLQEVWNHSNMCSFFIRQIAGRGGMTRVADIAAAGALLHDLGKFILLSLNQKLFIKLTNYQKDRDFGSSTILEEISIGISHPTLGALLAKKWDFPPDLVQMIEFHHRPFMNVGGVYHDLVELVYLANMMMDCIDKKASFFTIDETILHKYDLADKKIFEETCEKLRKLYEIARMEN
;
A
#
# COMPACT_ATOMS: atom_id res chain seq x y z
N MET A 1 16.16 23.03 -9.66
CA MET A 1 16.74 22.75 -8.32
C MET A 1 16.12 23.52 -7.17
N LYS A 2 15.45 24.67 -7.40
CA LYS A 2 14.65 25.33 -6.35
C LYS A 2 13.53 24.44 -5.79
N ASN A 3 12.90 23.62 -6.62
CA ASN A 3 11.80 22.74 -6.21
C ASN A 3 12.26 21.33 -5.76
N SER A 4 13.58 21.05 -5.73
CA SER A 4 14.14 19.73 -5.34
C SER A 4 14.82 19.75 -3.97
N GLY A 5 14.66 20.82 -3.19
CA GLY A 5 15.27 21.00 -1.86
C GLY A 5 16.76 21.26 -1.85
N ILE A 6 17.40 21.25 -3.01
CA ILE A 6 18.85 21.40 -3.16
C ILE A 6 19.24 22.89 -3.25
N GLY A 7 18.33 23.81 -3.57
CA GLY A 7 18.66 25.24 -3.73
C GLY A 7 19.36 25.55 -5.06
N SER A 8 19.18 26.76 -5.60
CA SER A 8 19.76 27.15 -6.90
C SER A 8 21.26 27.47 -6.83
N ASP A 9 21.80 27.65 -5.64
CA ASP A 9 23.21 27.90 -5.36
C ASP A 9 24.07 26.62 -5.34
N LYS A 10 23.43 25.44 -5.28
CA LYS A 10 24.11 24.15 -5.20
C LYS A 10 24.36 23.49 -6.55
N PHE A 11 23.91 24.11 -7.64
CA PHE A 11 24.29 23.70 -8.99
C PHE A 11 24.93 24.87 -9.73
N LYS A 12 26.19 24.69 -10.12
CA LYS A 12 26.95 25.68 -10.86
C LYS A 12 27.55 25.03 -12.11
N ILE A 13 27.45 25.72 -13.24
CA ILE A 13 28.21 25.42 -14.44
C ILE A 13 29.23 26.53 -14.62
N ASP A 14 30.49 26.17 -14.75
CA ASP A 14 31.62 27.08 -14.96
C ASP A 14 32.40 26.60 -16.19
N THR A 15 32.89 27.54 -17.00
CA THR A 15 33.68 27.22 -18.19
C THR A 15 34.83 28.20 -18.32
N ASP A 16 36.03 27.68 -18.57
CA ASP A 16 37.24 28.48 -18.81
C ASP A 16 37.63 28.52 -20.30
N GLY A 17 36.70 28.11 -21.18
CA GLY A 17 36.92 28.02 -22.63
C GLY A 17 37.66 26.77 -23.08
N LYS A 18 38.20 25.95 -22.17
CA LYS A 18 38.82 24.64 -22.47
C LYS A 18 38.14 23.48 -21.76
N LEU A 19 37.57 23.73 -20.59
CA LEU A 19 36.88 22.75 -19.76
C LEU A 19 35.55 23.33 -19.28
N THR A 20 34.49 22.55 -19.38
CA THR A 20 33.21 22.87 -18.74
C THR A 20 33.04 21.98 -17.52
N ARG A 21 32.88 22.59 -16.35
CA ARG A 21 32.64 21.89 -15.08
C ARG A 21 31.24 22.19 -14.58
N ALA A 22 30.44 21.13 -14.46
CA ALA A 22 29.18 21.17 -13.72
C ALA A 22 29.41 20.62 -12.31
N THR A 23 29.08 21.40 -11.29
CA THR A 23 29.19 21.01 -9.88
C THR A 23 27.80 20.95 -9.28
N LEU A 24 27.45 19.77 -8.74
CA LEU A 24 26.23 19.54 -7.98
C LEU A 24 26.61 19.20 -6.53
N ILE A 25 26.18 20.04 -5.59
CA ILE A 25 26.39 19.82 -4.17
C ILE A 25 25.11 19.17 -3.62
N VAL A 26 25.18 17.86 -3.33
CA VAL A 26 24.07 17.12 -2.70
C VAL A 26 24.32 17.07 -1.18
N PRO A 27 23.52 17.77 -0.36
CA PRO A 27 23.71 17.76 1.07
C PRO A 27 23.32 16.40 1.66
N GLN A 28 24.07 15.95 2.68
CA GLN A 28 23.82 14.66 3.37
C GLN A 28 22.45 14.64 4.08
N GLN A 29 21.94 15.82 4.46
CA GLN A 29 20.56 16.04 4.86
C GLN A 29 19.96 17.09 3.93
N ILE A 30 18.92 16.73 3.21
CA ILE A 30 18.13 17.70 2.44
C ILE A 30 17.40 18.55 3.47
N VAL A 31 17.77 19.83 3.59
CA VAL A 31 17.03 20.78 4.41
C VAL A 31 15.59 20.80 3.86
N PRO A 32 14.55 20.55 4.69
CA PRO A 32 13.19 20.66 4.22
C PRO A 32 13.05 22.04 3.61
N ILE A 33 12.50 22.11 2.39
CA ILE A 33 12.04 23.38 1.89
C ILE A 33 11.01 23.88 2.92
N GLU A 34 11.35 24.94 3.65
CA GLU A 34 10.35 25.74 4.36
C GLU A 34 9.51 26.47 3.30
N ILE A 35 8.62 25.70 2.70
CA ILE A 35 7.39 26.20 2.13
C ILE A 35 6.31 25.67 3.07
N THR A 36 5.92 26.49 4.03
CA THR A 36 4.67 26.43 4.78
C THR A 36 3.54 26.78 3.81
N THR A 37 3.26 25.89 2.84
CA THR A 37 2.13 26.06 1.92
C THR A 37 0.82 25.81 2.66
N LYS A 38 -0.21 26.61 2.36
CA LYS A 38 -1.61 26.37 2.77
C LYS A 38 -2.09 24.93 2.51
N LEU A 39 -1.48 24.25 1.53
CA LEU A 39 -1.79 22.86 1.20
C LEU A 39 -1.30 21.88 2.27
N LYS A 40 -0.11 22.09 2.86
CA LYS A 40 0.41 21.25 3.96
C LYS A 40 -0.44 21.40 5.22
N GLU A 41 -0.85 22.62 5.55
CA GLU A 41 -1.80 22.88 6.65
C GLU A 41 -3.13 22.16 6.42
N LYS A 42 -3.68 22.22 5.20
CA LYS A 42 -4.89 21.48 4.83
C LYS A 42 -4.72 19.96 4.93
N ILE A 43 -3.56 19.42 4.55
CA ILE A 43 -3.24 17.99 4.71
C ILE A 43 -3.27 17.61 6.18
N LEU A 44 -2.60 18.38 7.04
CA LEU A 44 -2.58 18.13 8.49
C LEU A 44 -4.00 18.21 9.09
N MET A 45 -4.78 19.24 8.73
CA MET A 45 -6.17 19.39 9.18
C MET A 45 -7.05 18.21 8.71
N GLU A 46 -6.86 17.72 7.48
CA GLU A 46 -7.61 16.58 6.95
C GLU A 46 -7.25 15.29 7.71
N ILE A 47 -5.96 15.06 7.98
CA ILE A 47 -5.49 13.94 8.82
C ILE A 47 -6.07 14.06 10.22
N GLU A 48 -5.98 15.22 10.87
CA GLU A 48 -6.48 15.46 12.22
C GLU A 48 -7.99 15.22 12.29
N GLY A 49 -8.73 15.70 11.29
CA GLY A 49 -10.17 15.55 11.19
C GLY A 49 -10.65 14.13 10.90
N LEU A 50 -9.77 13.18 10.55
CA LEU A 50 -10.17 11.78 10.41
C LEU A 50 -10.41 11.17 11.80
N PRO A 51 -11.59 10.52 12.00
CA PRO A 51 -11.91 9.91 13.28
C PRO A 51 -10.92 8.77 13.59
N PRO A 52 -10.74 8.42 14.88
CA PRO A 52 -10.02 7.22 15.24
C PRO A 52 -10.76 5.97 14.74
N LEU A 53 -10.06 4.84 14.73
CA LEU A 53 -10.70 3.54 14.54
C LEU A 53 -11.82 3.33 15.58
N PRO A 54 -12.96 2.72 15.22
CA PRO A 54 -14.04 2.46 16.17
C PRO A 54 -13.53 1.68 17.39
N ASN A 55 -13.96 2.11 18.60
CA ASN A 55 -13.56 1.49 19.87
C ASN A 55 -13.80 -0.02 19.94
N THR A 56 -14.83 -0.50 19.23
CA THR A 56 -15.10 -1.95 19.13
C THR A 56 -13.98 -2.69 18.40
N LEU A 57 -13.41 -2.11 17.35
CA LEU A 57 -12.30 -2.71 16.60
C LEU A 57 -10.99 -2.61 17.37
N THR A 58 -10.69 -1.46 17.97
CA THR A 58 -9.44 -1.26 18.71
C THR A 58 -9.36 -2.18 19.93
N ARG A 59 -10.50 -2.49 20.57
CA ARG A 59 -10.58 -3.51 21.62
C ARG A 59 -10.24 -4.92 21.12
N ILE A 60 -10.75 -5.32 19.94
CA ILE A 60 -10.44 -6.65 19.40
C ILE A 60 -8.96 -6.70 18.96
N ILE A 61 -8.46 -5.63 18.36
CA ILE A 61 -7.05 -5.49 17.96
C ILE A 61 -6.13 -5.62 19.19
N SER A 62 -6.47 -4.99 20.32
CA SER A 62 -5.66 -5.10 21.54
C SER A 62 -5.66 -6.52 22.10
N LEU A 63 -6.80 -7.23 22.05
CA LEU A 63 -6.86 -8.65 22.40
C LEU A 63 -5.98 -9.50 21.46
N CYS A 64 -6.00 -9.25 20.15
CA CYS A 64 -5.14 -9.95 19.20
C CYS A 64 -3.63 -9.68 19.39
N ASN A 65 -3.27 -8.54 19.97
CA ASN A 65 -1.88 -8.18 20.27
C ASN A 65 -1.39 -8.73 21.62
N ASN A 66 -2.29 -9.21 22.49
CA ASN A 66 -1.93 -9.84 23.76
C ASN A 66 -1.81 -11.37 23.58
N PRO A 67 -0.60 -11.96 23.75
CA PRO A 67 -0.39 -13.40 23.58
C PRO A 67 -1.17 -14.28 24.58
N ASP A 68 -1.57 -13.72 25.72
CA ASP A 68 -2.31 -14.43 26.77
C ASP A 68 -3.84 -14.34 26.59
N SER A 69 -4.33 -13.70 25.52
CA SER A 69 -5.76 -13.56 25.27
C SER A 69 -6.44 -14.88 24.93
N ASP A 70 -7.60 -15.11 25.52
CA ASP A 70 -8.48 -16.23 25.15
C ASP A 70 -9.08 -16.02 23.74
N LEU A 71 -8.87 -16.99 22.86
CA LEU A 71 -9.40 -16.99 21.49
C LEU A 71 -10.93 -16.97 21.45
N GLY A 72 -11.61 -17.56 22.44
CA GLY A 72 -13.05 -17.51 22.62
C GLY A 72 -13.56 -16.10 22.89
N ILE A 73 -12.83 -15.31 23.68
CA ILE A 73 -13.18 -13.90 23.93
C ILE A 73 -13.07 -13.11 22.62
N ILE A 74 -11.95 -13.26 21.89
CA ILE A 74 -11.75 -12.61 20.59
C ILE A 74 -12.87 -12.97 19.62
N ALA A 75 -13.20 -14.26 19.50
CA ALA A 75 -14.28 -14.72 18.64
C ALA A 75 -15.63 -14.12 19.04
N SER A 76 -15.96 -14.09 20.33
CA SER A 76 -17.22 -13.54 20.83
C SER A 76 -17.37 -12.04 20.54
N GLU A 77 -16.27 -11.28 20.54
CA GLU A 77 -16.29 -9.86 20.17
C GLU A 77 -16.45 -9.67 18.65
N ILE A 78 -15.86 -10.55 17.83
CA ILE A 78 -16.03 -10.54 16.38
C ILE A 78 -17.46 -10.93 15.99
N GLU A 79 -18.08 -11.90 16.66
CA GLU A 79 -19.45 -12.37 16.43
C GLU A 79 -20.51 -11.27 16.58
N LYS A 80 -20.22 -10.23 17.39
CA LYS A 80 -21.08 -9.04 17.50
C LYS A 80 -21.15 -8.22 16.22
N ASN A 81 -20.27 -8.47 15.26
CA ASN A 81 -20.24 -7.82 13.95
C ASN A 81 -20.40 -8.87 12.83
N PRO A 82 -21.61 -9.03 12.27
CA PRO A 82 -21.87 -10.02 11.23
C PRO A 82 -21.00 -9.85 9.98
N ALA A 83 -20.68 -8.62 9.59
CA ALA A 83 -19.83 -8.37 8.41
C ALA A 83 -18.40 -8.89 8.64
N LEU A 84 -17.80 -8.59 9.80
CA LEU A 84 -16.48 -9.11 10.16
C LEU A 84 -16.46 -10.62 10.30
N SER A 85 -17.55 -11.20 10.83
CA SER A 85 -17.71 -12.64 10.97
C SER A 85 -17.70 -13.33 9.60
N VAL A 86 -18.44 -12.77 8.62
CA VAL A 86 -18.45 -13.27 7.24
C VAL A 86 -17.07 -13.13 6.59
N ASP A 87 -16.42 -11.97 6.73
CA ASP A 87 -15.10 -11.74 6.14
C ASP A 87 -14.04 -12.70 6.71
N LEU A 88 -14.08 -12.94 8.03
CA LEU A 88 -13.16 -13.87 8.68
C LEU A 88 -13.42 -15.33 8.27
N LEU A 89 -14.69 -15.74 8.15
CA LEU A 89 -15.03 -17.08 7.65
C LEU A 89 -14.60 -17.27 6.19
N LYS A 90 -14.81 -16.27 5.33
CA LYS A 90 -14.32 -16.28 3.93
C LYS A 90 -12.80 -16.40 3.89
N LEU A 91 -12.09 -15.61 4.70
CA LEU A 91 -10.63 -15.66 4.78
C LEU A 91 -10.14 -17.05 5.23
N SER A 92 -10.73 -17.61 6.29
CA SER A 92 -10.34 -18.92 6.84
C SER A 92 -10.55 -20.09 5.88
N ASN A 93 -11.49 -19.96 4.94
CA ASN A 93 -11.77 -20.98 3.93
C ASN A 93 -11.09 -20.69 2.58
N SER A 94 -10.27 -19.64 2.47
CA SER A 94 -9.53 -19.33 1.26
C SER A 94 -8.40 -20.33 1.01
N ALA A 95 -7.93 -20.45 -0.23
CA ALA A 95 -6.90 -21.43 -0.62
C ALA A 95 -5.60 -21.35 0.22
N GLY A 96 -5.27 -20.19 0.79
CA GLY A 96 -4.10 -20.01 1.66
C GLY A 96 -4.26 -20.60 3.08
N PHE A 97 -5.49 -20.75 3.55
CA PHE A 97 -5.83 -21.26 4.89
C PHE A 97 -6.65 -22.56 4.86
N ALA A 98 -7.02 -23.02 3.67
CA ALA A 98 -7.91 -24.16 3.48
C ALA A 98 -7.40 -25.39 4.25
N SER A 99 -8.16 -25.75 5.29
CA SER A 99 -8.00 -27.02 5.99
C SER A 99 -8.75 -28.12 5.24
N ARG A 100 -8.47 -29.40 5.53
CA ARG A 100 -9.22 -30.54 4.96
C ARG A 100 -10.73 -30.43 5.19
N ASN A 101 -11.13 -29.73 6.25
CA ASN A 101 -12.53 -29.49 6.59
C ASN A 101 -12.87 -28.01 6.49
N LYS A 102 -14.09 -27.72 6.02
CA LYS A 102 -14.65 -26.35 5.98
C LYS A 102 -14.75 -25.77 7.39
N VAL A 103 -14.26 -24.55 7.56
CA VAL A 103 -14.33 -23.79 8.82
C VAL A 103 -15.70 -23.12 8.91
N ASN A 104 -16.45 -23.43 9.98
CA ASN A 104 -17.84 -22.96 10.14
C ASN A 104 -18.08 -22.13 11.42
N THR A 105 -17.07 -21.94 12.26
CA THR A 105 -17.19 -21.17 13.51
C THR A 105 -16.10 -20.09 13.59
N ILE A 106 -16.40 -18.98 14.26
CA ILE A 106 -15.44 -17.87 14.39
C ILE A 106 -14.23 -18.27 15.21
N VAL A 107 -14.41 -19.03 16.29
CA VAL A 107 -13.29 -19.57 17.09
C VAL A 107 -12.34 -20.42 16.22
N GLN A 108 -12.87 -21.31 15.37
CA GLN A 108 -12.04 -22.09 14.45
C GLN A 108 -11.37 -21.19 13.41
N ALA A 109 -12.07 -20.18 12.88
CA ALA A 109 -11.52 -19.24 11.93
C ALA A 109 -10.35 -18.45 12.53
N VAL A 110 -10.47 -17.94 13.75
CA VAL A 110 -9.38 -17.27 14.49
C VAL A 110 -8.18 -18.21 14.66
N LYS A 111 -8.40 -19.48 14.99
CA LYS A 111 -7.33 -20.49 15.14
C LYS A 111 -6.60 -20.76 13.82
N VAL A 112 -7.33 -20.94 12.74
CA VAL A 112 -6.78 -21.27 11.41
C VAL A 112 -6.06 -20.07 10.79
N VAL A 113 -6.68 -18.89 10.84
CA VAL A 113 -6.16 -17.65 10.24
C VAL A 113 -5.02 -17.06 11.07
N GLY A 114 -5.08 -17.23 12.40
CA GLY A 114 -4.11 -16.71 13.34
C GLY A 114 -4.35 -15.22 13.68
N LEU A 115 -3.95 -14.84 14.90
CA LEU A 115 -4.22 -13.51 15.48
C LEU A 115 -3.69 -12.36 14.61
N LYS A 116 -2.53 -12.53 13.98
CA LYS A 116 -1.92 -11.49 13.12
C LYS A 116 -2.79 -11.16 11.90
N ASN A 117 -3.33 -12.18 11.23
CA ASN A 117 -4.19 -11.98 10.06
C ASN A 117 -5.58 -11.47 10.47
N VAL A 118 -6.12 -11.95 11.60
CA VAL A 118 -7.37 -11.41 12.18
C VAL A 118 -7.23 -9.92 12.49
N ARG A 119 -6.13 -9.53 13.13
CA ARG A 119 -5.81 -8.12 13.41
C ARG A 119 -5.76 -7.28 12.13
N ASN A 120 -5.07 -7.77 11.11
CA ASN A 120 -4.96 -7.05 9.84
C ASN A 120 -6.32 -6.92 9.14
N LEU A 121 -7.18 -7.95 9.21
CA LEU A 121 -8.56 -7.88 8.71
C LEU A 121 -9.36 -6.78 9.43
N LEU A 122 -9.20 -6.64 10.75
CA LEU A 122 -9.86 -5.60 11.54
C LEU A 122 -9.40 -4.19 11.13
N TYR A 123 -8.09 -4.00 10.89
CA TYR A 123 -7.58 -2.74 10.35
C TYR A 123 -8.19 -2.42 8.99
N VAL A 124 -8.16 -3.37 8.04
CA VAL A 124 -8.75 -3.20 6.71
C VAL A 124 -10.23 -2.81 6.80
N SER A 125 -11.02 -3.53 7.60
CA SER A 125 -12.45 -3.26 7.76
C SER A 125 -12.72 -1.89 8.40
N GLY A 126 -11.94 -1.53 9.43
CA GLY A 126 -12.03 -0.24 10.10
C GLY A 126 -11.71 0.93 9.18
N VAL A 127 -10.61 0.84 8.43
CA VAL A 127 -10.22 1.84 7.44
C VAL A 127 -11.28 1.96 6.36
N ARG A 128 -11.74 0.84 5.80
CA ARG A 128 -12.78 0.84 4.78
C ARG A 128 -14.04 1.57 5.25
N LYS A 129 -14.50 1.29 6.47
CA LYS A 129 -15.67 1.97 7.05
C LYS A 129 -15.48 3.49 7.15
N ILE A 130 -14.31 3.95 7.62
CA ILE A 130 -14.01 5.39 7.74
C ILE A 130 -13.94 6.05 6.37
N MET A 131 -13.22 5.43 5.45
CA MET A 131 -12.99 5.97 4.10
C MET A 131 -14.27 5.98 3.28
N ASP A 132 -15.08 4.92 3.32
CA ASP A 132 -16.35 4.87 2.59
C ASP A 132 -17.35 5.90 3.14
N GLY A 133 -17.31 6.19 4.45
CA GLY A 133 -18.14 7.23 5.06
C GLY A 133 -17.79 8.66 4.63
N ARG A 134 -16.52 8.95 4.34
CA ARG A 134 -16.03 10.31 4.00
C ARG A 134 -15.71 10.51 2.52
N TYR A 135 -15.37 9.44 1.81
CA TYR A 135 -14.80 9.45 0.46
C TYR A 135 -15.46 8.42 -0.47
N ALA A 136 -16.76 8.13 -0.30
CA ALA A 136 -17.51 7.15 -1.09
C ALA A 136 -17.33 7.23 -2.62
N LYS A 137 -16.99 8.41 -3.16
CA LYS A 137 -16.76 8.63 -4.60
C LYS A 137 -15.40 8.13 -5.10
N LEU A 138 -14.49 7.73 -4.20
CA LEU A 138 -13.12 7.31 -4.53
C LEU A 138 -12.98 5.78 -4.63
N GLN A 139 -14.01 5.11 -5.15
CA GLN A 139 -14.06 3.65 -5.26
C GLN A 139 -12.93 3.07 -6.13
N GLU A 140 -12.37 3.86 -7.04
CA GLU A 140 -11.22 3.46 -7.86
C GLU A 140 -9.99 3.09 -7.02
N VAL A 141 -9.76 3.80 -5.90
CA VAL A 141 -8.64 3.49 -4.98
C VAL A 141 -8.83 2.11 -4.36
N TRP A 142 -10.07 1.77 -3.98
CA TRP A 142 -10.41 0.44 -3.50
C TRP A 142 -10.30 -0.64 -4.57
N ASN A 143 -10.72 -0.35 -5.80
CA ASN A 143 -10.63 -1.30 -6.90
C ASN A 143 -9.16 -1.67 -7.18
N HIS A 144 -8.28 -0.67 -7.23
CA HIS A 144 -6.82 -0.87 -7.36
C HIS A 144 -6.27 -1.72 -6.21
N SER A 145 -6.57 -1.33 -4.97
CA SER A 145 -6.08 -2.00 -3.77
C SER A 145 -6.57 -3.46 -3.67
N ASN A 146 -7.83 -3.73 -4.03
CA ASN A 146 -8.40 -5.07 -4.06
C ASN A 146 -7.71 -5.96 -5.12
N MET A 147 -7.43 -5.41 -6.30
CA MET A 147 -6.76 -6.15 -7.37
C MET A 147 -5.30 -6.44 -7.02
N CYS A 148 -4.58 -5.47 -6.42
CA CYS A 148 -3.24 -5.71 -5.85
C CYS A 148 -3.27 -6.84 -4.80
N SER A 149 -4.24 -6.79 -3.88
CA SER A 149 -4.41 -7.83 -2.85
C SER A 149 -4.64 -9.21 -3.46
N PHE A 150 -5.43 -9.29 -4.53
CA PHE A 150 -5.63 -10.53 -5.29
C PHE A 150 -4.33 -10.99 -5.97
N PHE A 151 -3.60 -10.08 -6.62
CA PHE A 151 -2.35 -10.40 -7.33
C PHE A 151 -1.32 -11.00 -6.37
N ILE A 152 -1.14 -10.41 -5.18
CA ILE A 152 -0.24 -10.93 -4.15
C ILE A 152 -0.53 -12.40 -3.83
N ARG A 153 -1.81 -12.76 -3.64
CA ARG A 153 -2.21 -14.14 -3.33
C ARG A 153 -1.84 -15.13 -4.43
N GLN A 154 -1.79 -14.67 -5.68
CA GLN A 154 -1.45 -15.51 -6.84
C GLN A 154 0.06 -15.58 -7.09
N ILE A 155 0.79 -14.49 -6.89
CA ILE A 155 2.24 -14.44 -7.18
C ILE A 155 3.10 -14.86 -5.99
N ALA A 156 2.59 -14.79 -4.74
CA ALA A 156 3.36 -15.20 -3.57
C ALA A 156 3.85 -16.66 -3.64
N GLY A 157 3.09 -17.54 -4.29
CA GLY A 157 3.50 -18.92 -4.52
C GLY A 157 4.74 -19.07 -5.40
N ARG A 158 4.95 -18.16 -6.37
CA ARG A 158 6.11 -18.18 -7.28
C ARG A 158 7.42 -17.90 -6.53
N GLY A 159 7.38 -16.98 -5.57
CA GLY A 159 8.54 -16.66 -4.72
C GLY A 159 8.70 -17.55 -3.49
N GLY A 160 7.90 -18.61 -3.32
CA GLY A 160 7.89 -19.41 -2.08
C GLY A 160 7.36 -18.66 -0.85
N MET A 161 6.64 -17.56 -1.04
CA MET A 161 6.20 -16.61 -0.01
C MET A 161 4.75 -16.82 0.44
N THR A 162 4.17 -18.02 0.23
CA THR A 162 2.77 -18.32 0.57
C THR A 162 2.43 -18.02 2.03
N ARG A 163 3.37 -18.21 2.96
CA ARG A 163 3.17 -17.97 4.40
C ARG A 163 2.92 -16.49 4.75
N VAL A 164 3.42 -15.57 3.94
CA VAL A 164 3.29 -14.12 4.17
C VAL A 164 2.27 -13.47 3.22
N ALA A 165 1.71 -14.23 2.29
CA ALA A 165 0.81 -13.75 1.25
C ALA A 165 -0.40 -12.99 1.82
N ASP A 166 -1.05 -13.53 2.86
CA ASP A 166 -2.21 -12.91 3.49
C ASP A 166 -1.90 -11.59 4.20
N ILE A 167 -0.74 -11.52 4.85
CA ILE A 167 -0.27 -10.31 5.52
C ILE A 167 0.03 -9.24 4.47
N ALA A 168 0.75 -9.60 3.40
CA ALA A 168 1.04 -8.70 2.29
C ALA A 168 -0.23 -8.28 1.55
N ALA A 169 -1.18 -9.18 1.37
CA ALA A 169 -2.47 -8.91 0.76
C ALA A 169 -3.28 -7.89 1.57
N ALA A 170 -3.23 -7.95 2.91
CA ALA A 170 -3.82 -6.91 3.75
C ALA A 170 -3.08 -5.57 3.66
N GLY A 171 -1.74 -5.60 3.56
CA GLY A 171 -0.93 -4.41 3.27
C GLY A 171 -1.31 -3.75 1.95
N ALA A 172 -1.53 -4.54 0.89
CA ALA A 172 -2.00 -4.04 -0.40
C ALA A 172 -3.41 -3.46 -0.36
N LEU A 173 -4.29 -3.91 0.53
CA LEU A 173 -5.59 -3.26 0.73
C LEU A 173 -5.44 -1.85 1.32
N LEU A 174 -4.32 -1.56 1.99
CA LEU A 174 -4.09 -0.34 2.75
C LEU A 174 -3.01 0.57 2.16
N HIS A 175 -2.22 0.09 1.18
CA HIS A 175 -1.02 0.79 0.69
C HIS A 175 -1.31 2.20 0.16
N ASP A 176 -2.46 2.38 -0.47
CA ASP A 176 -2.89 3.62 -1.11
C ASP A 176 -3.72 4.54 -0.20
N LEU A 177 -3.66 4.32 1.11
CA LEU A 177 -4.41 5.10 2.09
C LEU A 177 -4.21 6.62 1.94
N GLY A 178 -2.99 7.07 1.61
CA GLY A 178 -2.71 8.48 1.39
C GLY A 178 -3.42 9.08 0.17
N LYS A 179 -3.77 8.27 -0.85
CA LYS A 179 -4.48 8.76 -2.03
C LYS A 179 -5.87 9.29 -1.69
N PHE A 180 -6.57 8.71 -0.69
CA PHE A 180 -7.86 9.23 -0.23
C PHE A 180 -7.76 10.68 0.23
N ILE A 181 -6.73 11.01 1.01
CA ILE A 181 -6.50 12.37 1.50
C ILE A 181 -6.13 13.30 0.33
N LEU A 182 -5.19 12.90 -0.53
CA LEU A 182 -4.76 13.75 -1.66
C LEU A 182 -5.91 14.04 -2.62
N LEU A 183 -6.71 13.03 -2.96
CA LEU A 183 -7.88 13.15 -3.85
C LEU A 183 -8.97 14.02 -3.23
N SER A 184 -9.20 13.93 -1.91
CA SER A 184 -10.18 14.77 -1.22
C SER A 184 -9.79 16.25 -1.23
N LEU A 185 -8.50 16.55 -1.11
CA LEU A 185 -8.03 17.94 -1.00
C LEU A 185 -8.02 18.67 -2.34
N ASN A 186 -7.61 17.98 -3.42
CA ASN A 186 -7.58 18.58 -4.75
C ASN A 186 -7.66 17.52 -5.86
N GLN A 187 -8.86 16.97 -6.05
CA GLN A 187 -9.12 15.94 -7.08
C GLN A 187 -8.65 16.36 -8.48
N LYS A 188 -8.86 17.63 -8.87
CA LYS A 188 -8.44 18.15 -10.18
C LYS A 188 -6.93 18.11 -10.37
N LEU A 189 -6.17 18.52 -9.35
CA LEU A 189 -4.71 18.44 -9.38
C LEU A 189 -4.25 17.00 -9.50
N PHE A 190 -4.81 16.09 -8.70
CA PHE A 190 -4.40 14.70 -8.70
C PHE A 190 -4.72 14.00 -10.03
N ILE A 191 -5.91 14.20 -10.61
CA ILE A 191 -6.25 13.70 -11.95
C ILE A 191 -5.24 14.22 -12.99
N LYS A 192 -4.83 15.49 -12.88
CA LYS A 192 -3.82 16.07 -13.77
C LYS A 192 -2.47 15.36 -13.62
N LEU A 193 -2.04 15.09 -12.39
CA LEU A 193 -0.80 14.36 -12.10
C LEU A 193 -0.84 12.94 -12.67
N THR A 194 -1.93 12.20 -12.45
CA THR A 194 -2.13 10.84 -12.98
C THR A 194 -2.14 10.83 -14.51
N ASN A 195 -2.75 11.82 -15.16
CA ASN A 195 -2.73 11.92 -16.62
C ASN A 195 -1.33 12.22 -17.16
N TYR A 196 -0.56 13.10 -16.50
CA TYR A 196 0.84 13.32 -16.88
C TYR A 196 1.71 12.07 -16.75
N GLN A 197 1.40 11.17 -15.83
CA GLN A 197 2.11 9.91 -15.66
C GLN A 197 1.90 8.97 -16.85
N LYS A 198 0.66 8.83 -17.34
CA LYS A 198 0.29 7.93 -18.45
C LYS A 198 1.05 8.20 -19.76
N ASP A 199 1.54 9.42 -19.93
CA ASP A 199 2.18 9.86 -21.18
C ASP A 199 3.72 9.83 -21.15
N ARG A 200 4.36 9.53 -20.00
CA ARG A 200 5.81 9.80 -19.83
C ARG A 200 6.66 8.76 -19.09
N ASP A 201 6.14 7.56 -18.86
CA ASP A 201 6.89 6.43 -18.26
C ASP A 201 7.72 6.81 -17.02
N PHE A 202 7.15 7.63 -16.13
CA PHE A 202 7.84 8.14 -14.94
C PHE A 202 8.01 7.08 -13.82
N GLY A 203 7.52 5.85 -14.01
CA GLY A 203 7.61 4.74 -13.06
C GLY A 203 6.74 4.87 -11.80
N SER A 204 6.54 6.07 -11.23
CA SER A 204 5.71 6.29 -10.04
C SER A 204 5.14 7.72 -9.97
N SER A 205 3.92 7.87 -9.44
CA SER A 205 3.30 9.19 -9.20
C SER A 205 3.94 9.95 -8.04
N THR A 206 4.73 9.28 -7.20
CA THR A 206 5.32 9.81 -5.96
C THR A 206 6.18 11.05 -6.20
N ILE A 207 7.04 11.04 -7.23
CA ILE A 207 7.92 12.17 -7.56
C ILE A 207 7.08 13.41 -7.95
N LEU A 208 6.01 13.21 -8.72
CA LEU A 208 5.13 14.30 -9.14
C LEU A 208 4.35 14.88 -7.96
N GLU A 209 3.91 14.02 -7.05
CA GLU A 209 3.26 14.43 -5.80
C GLU A 209 4.23 15.21 -4.90
N GLU A 210 5.46 14.74 -4.72
CA GLU A 210 6.47 15.43 -3.92
C GLU A 210 6.83 16.80 -4.50
N ILE A 211 7.01 16.92 -5.81
CA ILE A 211 7.30 18.20 -6.47
C ILE A 211 6.11 19.17 -6.39
N SER A 212 4.87 18.65 -6.50
CA SER A 212 3.67 19.48 -6.61
C SER A 212 3.02 19.83 -5.27
N ILE A 213 3.12 18.91 -4.30
CA ILE A 213 2.40 18.93 -3.02
C ILE A 213 3.38 19.00 -1.84
N GLY A 214 4.61 18.49 -2.01
CA GLY A 214 5.62 18.43 -0.96
C GLY A 214 5.59 17.13 -0.13
N ILE A 215 4.67 16.21 -0.45
CA ILE A 215 4.56 14.90 0.20
C ILE A 215 3.90 13.92 -0.77
N SER A 216 4.39 12.68 -0.80
CA SER A 216 3.81 11.59 -1.58
C SER A 216 2.74 10.82 -0.80
N HIS A 217 1.84 10.15 -1.52
CA HIS A 217 0.79 9.33 -0.92
C HIS A 217 1.29 8.18 -0.02
N PRO A 218 2.46 7.52 -0.25
CA PRO A 218 2.95 6.48 0.64
C PRO A 218 3.30 7.06 2.02
N THR A 219 4.03 8.17 2.04
CA THR A 219 4.40 8.86 3.29
C THR A 219 3.18 9.40 4.01
N LEU A 220 2.21 9.96 3.28
CA LEU A 220 0.96 10.42 3.87
C LEU A 220 0.13 9.26 4.47
N GLY A 221 0.02 8.14 3.75
CA GLY A 221 -0.65 6.94 4.23
C GLY A 221 0.02 6.38 5.48
N ALA A 222 1.35 6.36 5.54
CA ALA A 222 2.09 5.88 6.68
C ALA A 222 1.96 6.78 7.92
N LEU A 223 1.89 8.11 7.74
CA LEU A 223 1.57 9.04 8.82
C LEU A 223 0.18 8.75 9.42
N LEU A 224 -0.81 8.50 8.57
CA LEU A 224 -2.15 8.12 9.03
C LEU A 224 -2.16 6.75 9.72
N ALA A 225 -1.46 5.76 9.15
CA ALA A 225 -1.32 4.44 9.75
C ALA A 225 -0.70 4.51 11.16
N LYS A 226 0.34 5.34 11.34
CA LYS A 226 0.94 5.60 12.67
C LYS A 226 -0.03 6.29 13.62
N LYS A 227 -0.83 7.27 13.15
CA LYS A 227 -1.90 7.90 13.96
C LYS A 227 -2.91 6.87 14.48
N TRP A 228 -3.21 5.84 13.70
CA TRP A 228 -4.11 4.76 14.07
C TRP A 228 -3.44 3.56 14.73
N ASP A 229 -2.19 3.71 15.18
CA ASP A 229 -1.42 2.68 15.88
C ASP A 229 -1.34 1.36 15.09
N PHE A 230 -1.05 1.47 13.79
CA PHE A 230 -0.83 0.30 12.95
C PHE A 230 0.47 -0.39 13.34
N PRO A 231 0.52 -1.72 13.27
CA PRO A 231 1.75 -2.46 13.50
C PRO A 231 2.81 -2.10 12.45
N PRO A 232 4.11 -2.21 12.80
CA PRO A 232 5.20 -1.77 11.93
C PRO A 232 5.20 -2.42 10.55
N ASP A 233 4.79 -3.68 10.43
CA ASP A 233 4.73 -4.36 9.12
C ASP A 233 3.74 -3.70 8.15
N LEU A 234 2.54 -3.33 8.61
CA LEU A 234 1.58 -2.57 7.80
C LEU A 234 2.12 -1.18 7.45
N VAL A 235 2.71 -0.47 8.42
CA VAL A 235 3.28 0.86 8.18
C VAL A 235 4.38 0.82 7.12
N GLN A 236 5.28 -0.17 7.18
CA GLN A 236 6.37 -0.29 6.21
C GLN A 236 5.86 -0.64 4.81
N MET A 237 4.86 -1.52 4.68
CA MET A 237 4.22 -1.78 3.38
C MET A 237 3.58 -0.52 2.80
N ILE A 238 2.91 0.29 3.63
CA ILE A 238 2.30 1.54 3.17
C ILE A 238 3.37 2.57 2.78
N GLU A 239 4.43 2.75 3.57
CA GLU A 239 5.47 3.76 3.32
C GLU A 239 6.36 3.44 2.11
N PHE A 240 6.67 2.15 1.90
CA PHE A 240 7.73 1.72 0.99
C PHE A 240 7.26 0.99 -0.27
N HIS A 241 5.95 0.88 -0.52
CA HIS A 241 5.44 0.15 -1.69
C HIS A 241 5.85 0.72 -3.06
N HIS A 242 6.38 1.95 -3.15
CA HIS A 242 6.99 2.49 -4.37
C HIS A 242 8.52 2.52 -4.34
N ARG A 243 9.13 2.20 -3.19
CA ARG A 243 10.57 2.29 -2.92
C ARG A 243 11.03 1.13 -2.04
N PRO A 244 10.90 -0.12 -2.52
CA PRO A 244 11.07 -1.32 -1.69
C PRO A 244 12.46 -1.41 -1.05
N PHE A 245 13.50 -0.90 -1.71
CA PHE A 245 14.88 -0.92 -1.21
C PHE A 245 15.18 0.12 -0.12
N MET A 246 14.28 1.09 0.12
CA MET A 246 14.43 2.01 1.25
C MET A 246 14.01 1.39 2.58
N ASN A 247 13.39 0.20 2.57
CA ASN A 247 13.18 -0.64 3.75
C ASN A 247 14.47 -1.38 4.16
N VAL A 248 15.57 -0.64 4.31
CA VAL A 248 16.91 -1.20 4.55
C VAL A 248 16.99 -1.85 5.93
N GLY A 249 17.42 -3.11 5.99
CA GLY A 249 17.61 -3.86 7.24
C GLY A 249 16.34 -4.40 7.90
N GLY A 250 15.18 -4.27 7.24
CA GLY A 250 13.89 -4.61 7.83
C GLY A 250 13.53 -6.11 7.72
N VAL A 251 13.02 -6.68 8.81
CA VAL A 251 12.35 -8.00 8.88
C VAL A 251 11.07 -8.11 8.02
N TYR A 252 10.75 -7.09 7.21
CA TYR A 252 9.52 -6.97 6.42
C TYR A 252 9.78 -6.83 4.91
N HIS A 253 11.01 -7.08 4.45
CA HIS A 253 11.39 -6.90 3.05
C HIS A 253 10.47 -7.66 2.08
N ASP A 254 10.23 -8.96 2.32
CA ASP A 254 9.34 -9.78 1.48
C ASP A 254 7.91 -9.24 1.40
N LEU A 255 7.41 -8.65 2.48
CA LEU A 255 6.08 -8.04 2.53
C LEU A 255 6.02 -6.80 1.64
N VAL A 256 7.01 -5.93 1.74
CA VAL A 256 7.09 -4.69 0.95
C VAL A 256 7.27 -5.01 -0.53
N GLU A 257 8.12 -5.98 -0.88
CA GLU A 257 8.34 -6.38 -2.28
C GLU A 257 7.09 -6.96 -2.93
N LEU A 258 6.33 -7.79 -2.21
CA LEU A 258 5.05 -8.30 -2.73
C LEU A 258 4.06 -7.17 -3.04
N VAL A 259 3.95 -6.18 -2.14
CA VAL A 259 3.07 -5.03 -2.33
C VAL A 259 3.57 -4.14 -3.49
N TYR A 260 4.88 -3.90 -3.56
CA TYR A 260 5.51 -3.18 -4.66
C TYR A 260 5.23 -3.86 -6.00
N LEU A 261 5.53 -5.16 -6.12
CA LEU A 261 5.38 -5.90 -7.37
C LEU A 261 3.92 -5.93 -7.83
N ALA A 262 2.98 -6.20 -6.92
CA ALA A 262 1.56 -6.17 -7.25
C ALA A 262 1.09 -4.78 -7.70
N ASN A 263 1.56 -3.71 -7.04
CA ASN A 263 1.27 -2.34 -7.46
C ASN A 263 1.86 -2.04 -8.85
N MET A 264 3.11 -2.42 -9.11
CA MET A 264 3.76 -2.19 -10.41
C MET A 264 3.08 -2.96 -11.55
N MET A 265 2.66 -4.21 -11.30
CA MET A 265 1.86 -4.98 -12.25
C MET A 265 0.55 -4.26 -12.62
N MET A 266 -0.13 -3.69 -11.62
CA MET A 266 -1.32 -2.87 -11.84
C MET A 266 -1.03 -1.60 -12.63
N ASP A 267 0.04 -0.88 -12.28
CA ASP A 267 0.44 0.33 -12.99
C ASP A 267 0.82 0.02 -14.45
N CYS A 268 1.40 -1.14 -14.75
CA CYS A 268 1.61 -1.61 -16.12
C CYS A 268 0.30 -1.91 -16.86
N ILE A 269 -0.67 -2.58 -16.22
CA ILE A 269 -1.99 -2.83 -16.79
C ILE A 269 -2.72 -1.52 -17.11
N ASP A 270 -2.59 -0.52 -16.24
CA ASP A 270 -3.20 0.80 -16.38
C ASP A 270 -2.40 1.76 -17.29
N LYS A 271 -1.28 1.30 -17.86
CA LYS A 271 -0.36 2.09 -18.70
C LYS A 271 0.20 3.33 -17.99
N LYS A 272 0.39 3.24 -16.67
CA LYS A 272 1.03 4.25 -15.82
C LYS A 272 2.53 4.00 -15.65
N ALA A 273 2.98 2.78 -15.91
CA ALA A 273 4.38 2.36 -15.82
C ALA A 273 4.70 1.33 -16.91
N SER A 274 5.96 1.25 -17.35
CA SER A 274 6.43 0.17 -18.22
C SER A 274 7.12 -0.95 -17.44
N PHE A 275 7.18 -2.14 -18.04
CA PHE A 275 7.93 -3.28 -17.52
C PHE A 275 9.36 -2.91 -17.08
N PHE A 276 10.01 -2.01 -17.82
CA PHE A 276 11.40 -1.60 -17.57
C PHE A 276 11.57 -0.66 -16.37
N THR A 277 10.46 -0.18 -15.77
CA THR A 277 10.49 0.60 -14.53
C THR A 277 10.49 -0.27 -13.28
N ILE A 278 10.23 -1.57 -13.43
CA ILE A 278 10.21 -2.53 -12.34
C ILE A 278 11.63 -3.01 -12.07
N ASP A 279 11.99 -3.10 -10.80
CA ASP A 279 13.31 -3.60 -10.43
C ASP A 279 13.53 -5.05 -10.88
N GLU A 280 14.64 -5.27 -11.60
CA GLU A 280 15.00 -6.55 -12.21
C GLU A 280 15.25 -7.64 -11.15
N THR A 281 15.81 -7.29 -9.99
CA THR A 281 16.08 -8.27 -8.92
C THR A 281 14.78 -8.80 -8.32
N ILE A 282 13.78 -7.93 -8.17
CA ILE A 282 12.44 -8.32 -7.74
C ILE A 282 11.78 -9.18 -8.82
N LEU A 283 11.86 -8.79 -10.10
CA LEU A 283 11.30 -9.60 -11.18
C LEU A 283 11.91 -11.02 -11.22
N HIS A 284 13.22 -11.16 -11.03
CA HIS A 284 13.86 -12.48 -10.94
C HIS A 284 13.38 -13.29 -9.74
N LYS A 285 13.23 -12.66 -8.57
CA LYS A 285 12.77 -13.34 -7.35
C LYS A 285 11.41 -14.02 -7.50
N TYR A 286 10.54 -13.50 -8.37
CA TYR A 286 9.17 -14.02 -8.58
C TYR A 286 8.98 -14.71 -9.94
N ASP A 287 10.06 -15.05 -10.65
CA ASP A 287 10.03 -15.68 -11.99
C ASP A 287 9.28 -14.85 -13.05
N LEU A 288 9.52 -13.53 -13.05
CA LEU A 288 8.85 -12.56 -13.93
C LEU A 288 9.82 -11.65 -14.70
N ALA A 289 11.11 -11.98 -14.74
CA ALA A 289 12.12 -11.19 -15.46
C ALA A 289 12.01 -11.26 -17.00
N ASP A 290 11.28 -12.25 -17.53
CA ASP A 290 10.93 -12.26 -18.95
C ASP A 290 9.68 -11.41 -19.18
N LYS A 291 9.79 -10.41 -20.06
CA LYS A 291 8.71 -9.46 -20.36
C LYS A 291 7.44 -10.16 -20.85
N LYS A 292 7.56 -11.18 -21.70
CA LYS A 292 6.41 -11.89 -22.24
C LYS A 292 5.69 -12.68 -21.14
N ILE A 293 6.46 -13.39 -20.30
CA ILE A 293 5.91 -14.10 -19.12
C ILE A 293 5.23 -13.11 -18.15
N PHE A 294 5.82 -11.94 -17.94
CA PHE A 294 5.24 -10.89 -17.10
C PHE A 294 3.89 -10.39 -17.65
N GLU A 295 3.84 -10.03 -18.93
CA GLU A 295 2.63 -9.53 -19.59
C GLU A 295 1.51 -10.60 -19.60
N GLU A 296 1.84 -11.85 -19.96
CA GLU A 296 0.91 -12.98 -19.91
C GLU A 296 0.39 -13.24 -18.49
N THR A 297 1.25 -13.12 -17.48
CA THR A 297 0.86 -13.26 -16.08
C THR A 297 -0.08 -12.13 -15.67
N CYS A 298 0.23 -10.86 -15.99
CA CYS A 298 -0.64 -9.72 -15.71
C CYS A 298 -2.04 -9.90 -16.32
N GLU A 299 -2.12 -10.30 -17.58
CA GLU A 299 -3.40 -10.53 -18.27
C GLU A 299 -4.19 -11.69 -17.64
N LYS A 300 -3.51 -12.81 -17.33
CA LYS A 300 -4.13 -13.95 -16.66
C LYS A 300 -4.71 -13.56 -15.30
N LEU A 301 -3.93 -12.85 -14.48
CA LEU A 301 -4.37 -12.44 -13.15
C LEU A 301 -5.54 -11.47 -13.20
N ARG A 302 -5.54 -10.53 -14.15
CA ARG A 302 -6.67 -9.63 -14.39
C ARG A 302 -7.94 -10.40 -14.72
N LYS A 303 -7.88 -11.36 -15.66
CA LYS A 303 -9.05 -12.18 -16.02
C LYS A 303 -9.56 -13.00 -14.83
N LEU A 304 -8.66 -13.61 -14.06
CA LEU A 304 -9.03 -14.35 -12.86
C LEU A 304 -9.70 -13.47 -11.81
N TYR A 305 -9.23 -12.23 -11.63
CA TYR A 305 -9.86 -11.26 -10.73
C TYR A 305 -11.26 -10.86 -11.20
N GLU A 306 -11.44 -10.61 -12.50
CA GLU A 306 -12.75 -10.29 -13.08
C GLU A 306 -13.75 -11.42 -12.87
N ILE A 307 -13.35 -12.68 -13.06
CA ILE A 307 -14.18 -13.87 -12.78
C ILE A 307 -14.54 -13.95 -11.30
N ALA A 308 -13.54 -13.87 -10.40
CA ALA A 308 -13.75 -13.97 -8.96
C ALA A 308 -14.67 -12.86 -8.40
N ARG A 309 -14.72 -11.71 -9.08
CA ARG A 309 -15.61 -10.59 -8.74
C ARG A 309 -17.05 -10.82 -9.22
N MET A 310 -17.28 -11.59 -10.27
CA MET A 310 -18.64 -11.94 -10.74
C MET A 310 -19.31 -13.04 -9.90
N GLU A 311 -18.50 -13.87 -9.25
CA GLU A 311 -18.96 -14.99 -8.41
C GLU A 311 -19.25 -14.61 -6.94
N ASN A 312 -18.90 -13.39 -6.51
CA ASN A 312 -19.08 -12.87 -5.15
C ASN A 312 -20.12 -11.74 -5.08
#